data_AF-A0A401JZB8-F1
#
_entry.id   AF-A0A401JZB8-F1
#
_cell.length_a   1.000
_cell.length_b   1.000
_cell.length_c   1.000
_cell.angle_alpha   90.00
_cell.angle_beta   90.00
_cell.angle_gamma   90.00
#
_symmetry.space_group_name_H-M   'P 1'
#
loop_
_entity.id
_entity.type
_entity.pdbx_description
1 polymer ?
#
loop_
_entity_poly.entity_id
_entity_poly.type
_entity_poly.pdbx_seq_one_letter_code
_entity_poly.pdbx_strand_id
1 'polypeptide(L)'
;MKEYENGHYQTAAKSLQNALNDELAFKKDRVTAHKYLAFIYCVSDKKKQCREQFKEAMEIDSDFELSPSEAGHPIWGPVFREVQAEQSRHKR
;
A
#
# COMPACT_ATOMS: atom_id res chain seq x y z
N MET A 1 -10.04 11.79 -20.30
CA MET A 1 -10.42 10.44 -19.80
C MET A 1 -9.74 10.19 -18.46
N LYS A 2 -10.26 10.71 -17.34
CA LYS A 2 -9.71 10.47 -15.97
C LYS A 2 -10.70 9.80 -15.01
N GLU A 3 -11.98 9.72 -15.39
CA GLU A 3 -13.04 9.16 -14.55
C GLU A 3 -13.02 7.62 -14.50
N TYR A 4 -12.46 6.98 -15.54
CA TYR A 4 -12.51 5.52 -15.67
C TYR A 4 -11.55 4.80 -14.71
N GLU A 5 -10.43 5.44 -14.36
CA GLU A 5 -9.44 4.85 -13.45
C GLU A 5 -9.90 4.99 -11.99
N ASN A 6 -10.45 6.16 -11.62
CA ASN A 6 -10.93 6.44 -10.27
C ASN A 6 -12.07 5.51 -9.81
N GLY A 7 -13.04 5.22 -10.68
CA GLY A 7 -14.17 4.34 -10.35
C GLY A 7 -13.74 2.91 -10.01
N HIS A 8 -12.72 2.40 -10.71
CA HIS A 8 -12.18 1.07 -10.45
C HIS A 8 -11.30 1.04 -9.19
N TYR A 9 -10.49 2.09 -8.96
CA TYR A 9 -9.66 2.16 -7.76
C TYR A 9 -10.47 2.24 -6.47
N GLN A 10 -11.56 3.02 -6.45
CA GLN A 10 -12.42 3.08 -5.26
C GLN A 10 -13.10 1.74 -4.97
N THR A 11 -13.50 1.02 -6.02
CA THR A 11 -14.11 -0.31 -5.87
C THR A 11 -13.09 -1.33 -5.36
N ALA A 12 -11.88 -1.31 -5.93
CA ALA A 12 -10.78 -2.15 -5.47
C ALA A 12 -10.41 -1.87 -4.00
N ALA A 13 -10.32 -0.59 -3.60
CA ALA A 13 -10.03 -0.21 -2.23
C ALA A 13 -11.08 -0.73 -1.24
N LYS A 14 -12.37 -0.65 -1.60
CA LYS A 14 -13.46 -1.21 -0.79
C LYS A 14 -13.35 -2.73 -0.65
N SER A 15 -13.08 -3.44 -1.74
CA SER A 15 -12.88 -4.89 -1.68
C SER A 15 -11.70 -5.28 -0.79
N LEU A 16 -10.59 -4.53 -0.85
CA LEU A 16 -9.42 -4.75 0.01
C LEU A 16 -9.72 -4.45 1.48
N GLN A 17 -10.48 -3.39 1.77
CA GLN A 17 -10.94 -3.09 3.13
C GLN A 17 -11.88 -4.16 3.68
N ASN A 18 -12.75 -4.71 2.85
CA ASN A 18 -13.60 -5.83 3.26
C ASN A 18 -12.76 -7.08 3.56
N ALA A 19 -11.71 -7.35 2.76
CA ALA A 19 -10.78 -8.44 3.03
C ALA A 19 -9.98 -8.22 4.34
N LEU A 20 -9.66 -6.97 4.69
CA LEU A 20 -9.02 -6.63 5.97
C LEU A 20 -9.95 -6.83 7.18
N ASN A 21 -11.26 -6.62 7.00
CA ASN A 21 -12.28 -6.83 8.03
C ASN A 21 -12.60 -8.31 8.24
N ASP A 22 -12.16 -9.19 7.34
CA ASP A 22 -12.32 -10.63 7.52
C ASP A 22 -11.40 -11.09 8.66
N GLU A 23 -12.00 -11.58 9.74
CA GLU A 23 -11.28 -12.02 10.95
C GLU A 23 -10.34 -13.19 10.67
N LEU A 24 -10.56 -13.94 9.58
CA LEU A 24 -9.74 -15.07 9.15
C LEU A 24 -8.56 -14.65 8.26
N ALA A 25 -8.44 -13.37 7.90
CA ALA A 25 -7.35 -12.91 7.03
C ALA A 25 -5.99 -13.04 7.74
N PHE A 26 -5.10 -13.84 7.16
CA PHE A 26 -3.73 -14.01 7.65
C PHE A 26 -2.98 -12.68 7.63
N LYS A 27 -1.95 -12.55 8.47
CA LYS A 27 -1.08 -11.36 8.49
C LYS A 27 -0.56 -10.99 7.09
N LYS A 28 -0.17 -12.00 6.28
CA LYS A 28 0.26 -11.81 4.88
C LYS A 28 -0.83 -11.24 3.98
N ASP A 29 -2.08 -11.68 4.13
CA ASP A 29 -3.21 -11.14 3.38
C ASP A 29 -3.48 -9.69 3.77
N ARG A 30 -3.39 -9.37 5.07
CA ARG A 30 -3.54 -7.99 5.56
C ARG A 30 -2.46 -7.07 4.99
N VAL A 31 -1.20 -7.49 5.02
CA VAL A 31 -0.06 -6.77 4.43
C VAL A 31 -0.28 -6.56 2.93
N THR A 32 -0.74 -7.59 2.23
CA THR A 32 -1.05 -7.54 0.80
C THR A 32 -2.19 -6.55 0.51
N ALA A 33 -3.23 -6.53 1.34
CA ALA A 33 -4.33 -5.58 1.21
C ALA A 33 -3.88 -4.13 1.45
N HIS A 34 -3.07 -3.87 2.48
CA HIS A 34 -2.46 -2.56 2.72
C HIS A 34 -1.54 -2.12 1.56
N LYS A 35 -0.76 -3.04 0.96
CA LYS A 35 0.04 -2.77 -0.25
C LYS A 35 -0.83 -2.23 -1.39
N TYR A 36 -1.90 -2.93 -1.73
CA TYR A 36 -2.78 -2.51 -2.82
C TYR A 36 -3.53 -1.21 -2.51
N LEU A 37 -3.94 -1.01 -1.26
CA LEU A 37 -4.51 0.27 -0.80
C LEU A 37 -3.50 1.41 -0.98
N ALA A 38 -2.22 1.19 -0.64
CA ALA A 38 -1.16 2.17 -0.85
C ALA A 38 -1.04 2.54 -2.33
N PHE A 39 -1.01 1.56 -3.24
CA PHE A 39 -0.97 1.80 -4.68
C PHE A 39 -2.15 2.65 -5.16
N ILE A 40 -3.37 2.29 -4.76
CA ILE A 40 -4.60 3.03 -5.09
C ILE A 40 -4.51 4.49 -4.61
N TYR A 41 -4.10 4.71 -3.36
CA TYR A 41 -3.97 6.07 -2.84
C TYR A 41 -2.87 6.86 -3.54
N CYS A 42 -1.76 6.21 -3.88
CA CYS A 42 -0.67 6.82 -4.60
C CYS A 42 -1.11 7.31 -6.00
N VAL A 43 -1.83 6.48 -6.77
CA VAL A 43 -2.35 6.88 -8.10
C VAL A 43 -3.51 7.86 -8.01
N SER A 44 -4.23 7.89 -6.89
CA SER A 44 -5.32 8.83 -6.61
C SER A 44 -4.83 10.22 -6.13
N ASP A 45 -3.52 10.51 -6.27
CA ASP A 45 -2.86 11.74 -5.80
C ASP A 45 -2.82 11.91 -4.26
N LYS A 46 -3.18 10.88 -3.49
CA LYS A 46 -3.25 10.90 -2.03
C LYS A 46 -1.95 10.39 -1.38
N LYS A 47 -0.85 11.09 -1.61
CA LYS A 47 0.50 10.68 -1.15
C LYS A 47 0.60 10.43 0.36
N LYS A 48 -0.07 11.26 1.19
CA LYS A 48 -0.06 11.10 2.65
C LYS A 48 -0.62 9.73 3.07
N GLN A 49 -1.80 9.39 2.55
CA GLN A 49 -2.45 8.10 2.83
C GLN A 49 -1.66 6.94 2.24
N CYS A 50 -1.06 7.10 1.05
CA CYS A 50 -0.19 6.09 0.46
C CYS A 50 0.97 5.70 1.40
N ARG A 51 1.67 6.68 1.96
CA ARG A 51 2.76 6.42 2.92
C ARG A 51 2.29 5.70 4.16
N GLU A 52 1.16 6.14 4.70
CA GLU A 52 0.57 5.59 5.91
C GLU A 52 0.20 4.11 5.70
N GLN A 53 -0.39 3.75 4.56
CA GLN A 53 -0.68 2.35 4.24
C GLN A 53 0.57 1.49 4.11
N PHE A 54 1.65 1.99 3.49
CA PHE A 54 2.92 1.26 3.45
C PHE A 54 3.54 1.06 4.83
N LYS A 55 3.41 2.07 5.69
CA LYS A 55 3.88 1.99 7.07
C LYS A 55 3.11 0.91 7.84
N GLU A 56 1.78 0.93 7.79
CA GLU A 56 0.93 -0.09 8.44
C GLU A 56 1.28 -1.51 7.94
N ALA A 57 1.51 -1.68 6.63
CA ALA A 57 1.96 -2.95 6.06
C ALA A 57 3.30 -3.42 6.67
N MET A 58 4.27 -2.52 6.82
CA MET A 58 5.58 -2.81 7.43
C MET A 58 5.53 -3.02 8.95
N GLU A 59 4.56 -2.42 9.64
CA GLU A 59 4.31 -2.66 11.06
C GLU A 59 3.74 -4.06 11.30
N ILE A 60 2.89 -4.56 10.39
CA ILE A 60 2.37 -5.94 10.45
C ILE A 60 3.43 -6.96 10.03
N ASP A 61 4.14 -6.68 8.93
CA ASP A 61 5.21 -7.52 8.39
C ASP A 61 6.43 -6.66 8.06
N SER A 62 7.41 -6.68 8.95
CA SER A 62 8.62 -5.88 8.77
C SER A 62 9.59 -6.41 7.73
N ASP A 63 9.35 -7.61 7.19
CA ASP A 63 10.09 -8.18 6.06
C ASP A 63 9.43 -7.80 4.72
N PHE A 64 8.36 -7.01 4.77
CA PHE A 64 7.64 -6.58 3.58
C PHE A 64 8.51 -5.72 2.66
N GLU A 65 8.80 -6.27 1.48
CA GLU A 65 9.45 -5.56 0.39
C GLU A 65 8.64 -5.64 -0.91
N LEU A 66 8.68 -4.55 -1.70
CA LEU A 66 8.16 -4.57 -3.06
C LEU A 66 9.12 -5.32 -3.98
N SER A 67 8.56 -6.06 -4.94
CA SER A 67 9.38 -6.63 -6.00
C SER A 67 10.05 -5.52 -6.84
N PRO A 68 11.21 -5.79 -7.47
CA PRO A 68 11.89 -4.82 -8.32
C PRO A 68 10.99 -4.24 -9.42
N SER A 69 10.07 -5.06 -9.95
CA SER A 69 9.07 -4.67 -10.94
C SER A 69 8.05 -3.66 -10.40
N GLU A 70 7.64 -3.79 -9.14
CA GLU A 70 6.71 -2.86 -8.47
C GLU A 70 7.41 -1.59 -7.98
N ALA A 71 8.65 -1.71 -7.48
CA ALA A 71 9.45 -0.58 -7.00
C ALA A 71 9.89 0.37 -8.14
N GLY A 72 9.84 -0.09 -9.39
CA GLY A 72 10.10 0.69 -10.60
C GLY A 72 8.99 1.68 -10.98
N HIS A 73 7.85 1.67 -10.30
CA HIS A 73 6.71 2.53 -10.68
C HIS A 73 6.97 4.01 -10.34
N PRO A 74 6.69 4.96 -11.25
CA PRO A 74 7.05 6.37 -11.05
C PRO A 74 6.28 7.07 -9.93
N ILE A 75 5.09 6.55 -9.57
CA ILE A 75 4.21 7.18 -8.57
C ILE A 75 4.50 6.65 -7.16
N TRP A 76 4.37 5.34 -6.95
CA TRP A 76 4.54 4.73 -5.62
C TRP A 76 5.96 4.26 -5.33
N GLY A 77 6.80 4.01 -6.35
CA GLY A 77 8.19 3.58 -6.16
C GLY A 77 9.04 4.53 -5.29
N PRO A 78 9.04 5.87 -5.53
CA PRO A 78 9.76 6.80 -4.66
C PRO A 78 9.15 6.88 -3.26
N VAL A 79 7.81 6.82 -3.17
CA VAL A 79 7.08 6.86 -1.89
C VAL A 79 7.41 5.63 -1.03
N PHE A 80 7.44 4.44 -1.64
CA PHE A 80 7.80 3.21 -0.97
C PHE A 80 9.24 3.25 -0.44
N ARG A 81 10.20 3.71 -1.26
CA ARG A 81 11.60 3.88 -0.82
C ARG A 81 11.74 4.85 0.35
N GLU A 82 11.01 5.95 0.34
CA GLU A 82 10.96 6.91 1.45
C GLU A 82 10.44 6.24 2.73
N VAL A 83 9.30 5.55 2.66
CA VAL A 83 8.72 4.84 3.81
C VAL A 83 9.63 3.72 4.30
N GLN A 84 10.21 2.93 3.40
CA GLN A 84 11.14 1.85 3.76
C GLN A 84 12.35 2.40 4.52
N ALA A 85 12.91 3.52 4.07
CA ALA A 85 14.02 4.20 4.75
C ALA A 85 13.59 4.78 6.11
N GLU A 86 12.37 5.29 6.24
CA GLU A 86 11.81 5.76 7.52
C GLU A 86 11.56 4.61 8.50
N GLN A 87 10.97 3.50 8.04
CA GLN A 87 10.68 2.34 8.88
C GLN A 87 11.96 1.64 9.37
N SER A 88 12.95 1.48 8.49
CA SER A 88 14.25 0.94 8.89
C SER A 88 15.00 1.84 9.88
N ARG A 89 14.73 3.15 9.89
CA ARG A 89 15.19 4.06 10.96
C ARG A 89 14.37 3.93 12.24
N HIS A 90 13.06 3.77 12.16
CA HIS A 90 12.18 3.66 13.33
C HIS A 90 12.42 2.38 14.14
N LYS A 91 12.90 1.31 13.48
CA LYS A 91 13.25 0.04 14.11
C LYS A 91 14.62 0.02 14.80
N ARG A 92 15.37 1.13 14.78
CA ARG A 92 16.77 1.24 15.21
C ARG A 92 16.89 2.01 16.52
#